data_AF-A0AAW0TTN0-F1
#
_entry.id   AF-A0AAW0TTN0-F1
#
_cell.length_a   1.000
_cell.length_b   1.000
_cell.length_c   1.000
_cell.angle_alpha   90.00
_cell.angle_beta   90.00
_cell.angle_gamma   90.00
#
_symmetry.space_group_name_H-M   'P 1'
#
loop_
_entity.id
_entity.type
_entity.pdbx_description
1 polymer ?
#
loop_
_entity_poly.entity_id
_entity_poly.type
_entity_poly.pdbx_seq_one_letter_code
_entity_poly.pdbx_strand_id
1 'polypeptide(L)'
;MSRRGEGDEGENWGERKEGKGGEGEHVARAGGSVVRCVAGREEDQIRHSRPLRHPHHLLKATRANLHQEPSHLHAGRSGGMVSPWRMATVAAVVVVMAATVAAAVEESGVVEAPSFLSGMMSGLSTLPVIGNVLRASVHPLYQPLVSPLQPAPITREDAAGEDGERCFGELGCLSLPDTFFHPVHRPINLPPYRREQVGVVFTVHAREDLQGTPVPALLVEAVLNTSFTPQRPTKFIIHGFLDHTGVTWMLDMVRALLAAQDLNVVTVDWSGGSQALYSQATTNTRLVGLEVAHFIHFLKDKLGLDPGDVHIIGHSLGSHTAGYAGERVAGLGRITGLDPAEPFFQFMPPSVRLDPSDALFVDVIHSDADSIFNLGAGFGLRQPVGHLDFYPNDGRGQPGCDSLARVPLTALTDGVNLLEGLDAAQKEFIACHHNRAAKLFTDSILSPCPYTAFQCTSYSHYLKGECVSCGQDGSRCARLGLHADRWRGDNLTQVEMYLSTGPGPHYCLYHYLLTVEVADPEGVGGSAHGRLRVSVITEDGEIKDFDLSKERSLVLRRGQSYTFFLEHPRDLSTATEALVHWSYEADIFNPLSYCVIFCDTSLAITRLTLASVDVR
;
A
#
# COMPACT_ATOMS: atom_id res chain seq x y z
N MET A 1 21.97 -39.63 -87.69
CA MET A 1 20.59 -40.05 -87.33
C MET A 1 19.95 -38.89 -86.57
N SER A 2 19.48 -37.85 -87.24
CA SER A 2 18.11 -37.64 -87.78
C SER A 2 16.98 -37.65 -86.74
N ARG A 3 16.47 -36.42 -86.48
CA ARG A 3 15.06 -35.96 -86.32
C ARG A 3 14.23 -36.53 -85.16
N ARG A 4 13.82 -35.69 -84.20
CA ARG A 4 12.65 -34.76 -84.11
C ARG A 4 11.40 -35.44 -83.52
N GLY A 5 10.78 -34.75 -82.57
CA GLY A 5 9.44 -35.02 -82.03
C GLY A 5 9.14 -34.10 -80.86
N GLU A 6 8.41 -33.02 -81.11
CA GLU A 6 7.97 -31.94 -80.21
C GLU A 6 6.99 -32.36 -79.11
N GLY A 7 6.88 -31.50 -78.08
CA GLY A 7 5.81 -31.50 -77.08
C GLY A 7 6.06 -30.50 -75.93
N ASP A 8 5.75 -29.22 -76.21
CA ASP A 8 5.56 -28.04 -75.33
C ASP A 8 4.79 -28.32 -74.01
N GLU A 9 4.77 -27.52 -72.94
CA GLU A 9 5.14 -26.13 -72.59
C GLU A 9 4.98 -26.00 -71.06
N GLY A 10 5.62 -25.01 -70.41
CA GLY A 10 5.17 -24.51 -69.10
C GLY A 10 6.26 -24.10 -68.12
N GLU A 11 6.75 -22.86 -68.25
CA GLU A 11 7.56 -22.16 -67.23
C GLU A 11 6.75 -21.94 -65.94
N ASN A 12 7.39 -22.03 -64.76
CA ASN A 12 7.04 -21.13 -63.67
C ASN A 12 8.19 -20.90 -62.68
N TRP A 13 8.23 -19.66 -62.21
CA TRP A 13 9.19 -19.05 -61.30
C TRP A 13 9.12 -19.64 -59.88
N GLY A 14 10.29 -19.81 -59.24
CA GLY A 14 10.40 -20.31 -57.86
C GLY A 14 11.09 -19.30 -56.94
N GLU A 15 10.30 -18.75 -56.02
CA GLU A 15 10.63 -17.72 -55.03
C GLU A 15 11.67 -18.12 -53.97
N ARG A 16 12.37 -17.09 -53.50
CA ARG A 16 13.20 -17.02 -52.29
C ARG A 16 12.33 -17.31 -51.06
N LYS A 17 12.70 -18.26 -50.21
CA LYS A 17 12.09 -18.43 -48.86
C LYS A 17 13.00 -17.87 -47.78
N GLU A 18 12.43 -16.93 -47.02
CA GLU A 18 12.91 -16.40 -45.75
C GLU A 18 13.00 -17.51 -44.68
N GLY A 19 14.09 -17.52 -43.91
CA GLY A 19 14.29 -18.45 -42.79
C GLY A 19 13.58 -17.96 -41.53
N LYS A 20 12.77 -18.84 -40.93
CA LYS A 20 12.10 -18.64 -39.64
C LYS A 20 13.09 -18.76 -38.47
N GLY A 21 12.91 -17.93 -37.44
CA GLY A 21 13.64 -17.98 -36.18
C GLY A 21 13.44 -19.29 -35.43
N GLY A 22 14.54 -19.83 -34.88
CA GLY A 22 14.53 -21.03 -34.05
C GLY A 22 14.50 -20.67 -32.56
N GLU A 23 13.60 -21.32 -31.82
CA GLU A 23 13.65 -21.42 -30.36
C GLU A 23 14.73 -22.45 -29.99
N GLY A 24 15.61 -22.10 -29.03
CA GLY A 24 16.60 -23.03 -28.47
C GLY A 24 16.28 -23.34 -27.01
N GLU A 25 16.15 -24.62 -26.68
CA GLU A 25 15.91 -25.10 -25.31
C GLU A 25 17.22 -25.69 -24.76
N HIS A 26 17.65 -25.22 -23.58
CA HIS A 26 18.89 -25.67 -22.93
C HIS A 26 18.58 -26.25 -21.54
N VAL A 27 18.90 -27.53 -21.34
CA VAL A 27 18.63 -28.30 -20.11
C VAL A 27 19.93 -28.49 -19.32
N ALA A 28 19.94 -28.16 -18.03
CA ALA A 28 21.05 -28.44 -17.11
C ALA A 28 20.54 -29.06 -15.79
N ARG A 29 21.17 -30.15 -15.33
CA ARG A 29 20.87 -30.84 -14.06
C ARG A 29 21.94 -30.52 -13.01
N ALA A 30 21.54 -30.34 -11.76
CA ALA A 30 22.47 -30.09 -10.66
C ALA A 30 22.28 -31.05 -9.48
N GLY A 31 23.39 -31.59 -8.99
CA GLY A 31 23.51 -32.12 -7.64
C GLY A 31 24.56 -31.30 -6.89
N GLY A 32 24.17 -30.67 -5.78
CA GLY A 32 25.05 -30.09 -4.77
C GLY A 32 25.85 -28.84 -5.18
N SER A 33 25.38 -27.66 -4.76
CA SER A 33 26.10 -26.38 -4.57
C SER A 33 26.95 -25.80 -5.72
N VAL A 34 27.02 -26.42 -6.89
CA VAL A 34 27.69 -25.90 -8.08
C VAL A 34 26.91 -26.39 -9.31
N VAL A 35 26.19 -25.49 -9.98
CA VAL A 35 25.53 -25.82 -11.26
C VAL A 35 26.53 -25.60 -12.39
N ARG A 36 26.95 -26.67 -13.06
CA ARG A 36 27.70 -26.63 -14.32
C ARG A 36 26.74 -26.91 -15.47
N CYS A 37 26.58 -25.97 -16.41
CA CYS A 37 25.88 -26.21 -17.66
C CYS A 37 26.70 -27.16 -18.55
N VAL A 38 26.07 -28.24 -19.06
CA VAL A 38 26.66 -29.14 -20.05
C VAL A 38 26.09 -28.78 -21.42
N ALA A 39 26.95 -28.39 -22.35
CA ALA A 39 26.56 -28.12 -23.74
C ALA A 39 26.36 -29.44 -24.51
N GLY A 40 25.13 -29.75 -24.91
CA GLY A 40 24.82 -30.84 -25.84
C GLY A 40 24.62 -30.30 -27.26
N ARG A 41 25.41 -30.81 -28.22
CA ARG A 41 25.06 -30.77 -29.65
C ARG A 41 24.26 -32.03 -29.95
N GLU A 42 23.10 -31.91 -30.59
CA GLU A 42 22.39 -33.07 -31.13
C GLU A 42 22.35 -32.98 -32.66
N GLU A 43 22.95 -33.98 -33.31
CA GLU A 43 22.89 -34.22 -34.76
C GLU A 43 21.60 -35.00 -35.09
N ASP A 44 20.88 -34.55 -36.10
CA ASP A 44 19.69 -35.19 -36.66
C ASP A 44 19.94 -36.67 -37.06
N GLN A 45 19.15 -37.59 -36.51
CA GLN A 45 18.82 -38.84 -37.19
C GLN A 45 17.31 -39.12 -37.20
N ILE A 46 16.74 -38.95 -38.38
CA ILE A 46 15.42 -39.41 -38.79
C ILE A 46 15.36 -40.94 -38.76
N ARG A 47 14.40 -41.52 -38.01
CA ARG A 47 13.86 -42.87 -38.31
C ARG A 47 12.34 -42.91 -38.20
N HIS A 48 11.73 -43.38 -39.28
CA HIS A 48 10.33 -43.72 -39.42
C HIS A 48 9.91 -44.93 -38.57
N SER A 49 8.73 -44.87 -37.94
CA SER A 49 7.84 -46.03 -37.81
C SER A 49 6.37 -45.64 -37.55
N ARG A 50 5.48 -46.47 -38.09
CA ARG A 50 4.04 -46.33 -38.41
C ARG A 50 3.06 -46.38 -37.21
N PRO A 51 1.75 -46.08 -37.43
CA PRO A 51 0.79 -45.74 -36.37
C PRO A 51 -0.01 -46.95 -35.86
N LEU A 52 -0.54 -46.84 -34.64
CA LEU A 52 -1.52 -47.79 -34.07
C LEU A 52 -2.74 -47.07 -33.48
N ARG A 53 -3.85 -47.80 -33.55
CA ARG A 53 -5.26 -47.37 -33.53
C ARG A 53 -5.81 -47.03 -32.13
N HIS A 54 -6.88 -46.22 -32.15
CA HIS A 54 -7.85 -45.99 -31.07
C HIS A 54 -8.45 -47.27 -30.46
N PRO A 55 -9.09 -47.16 -29.27
CA PRO A 55 -10.56 -47.09 -29.26
C PRO A 55 -11.18 -46.00 -28.35
N HIS A 56 -12.46 -45.74 -28.63
CA HIS A 56 -13.43 -44.79 -28.09
C HIS A 56 -13.94 -45.07 -26.66
N HIS A 57 -14.37 -44.01 -25.96
CA HIS A 57 -15.61 -43.89 -25.15
C HIS A 57 -15.87 -42.39 -24.89
N LEU A 58 -16.83 -41.70 -25.56
CA LEU A 58 -18.29 -41.53 -25.36
C LEU A 58 -18.73 -40.51 -24.25
N LEU A 59 -19.25 -39.36 -24.74
CA LEU A 59 -20.42 -38.53 -24.29
C LEU A 59 -20.32 -37.77 -22.94
N LYS A 60 -20.87 -36.56 -22.71
CA LYS A 60 -21.86 -35.69 -23.40
C LYS A 60 -21.94 -34.34 -22.63
N ALA A 61 -22.22 -33.21 -23.30
CA ALA A 61 -23.10 -32.09 -22.88
C ALA A 61 -22.77 -30.81 -23.70
N THR A 62 -23.47 -30.59 -24.83
CA THR A 62 -24.57 -29.60 -25.04
C THR A 62 -24.16 -28.13 -25.17
N ARG A 63 -24.27 -27.63 -26.41
CA ARG A 63 -24.24 -26.22 -26.83
C ARG A 63 -25.46 -25.99 -27.75
N ALA A 64 -26.19 -24.89 -27.55
CA ALA A 64 -27.13 -24.29 -28.49
C ALA A 64 -26.80 -22.77 -28.47
N ASN A 65 -26.35 -22.12 -29.56
CA ASN A 65 -27.04 -21.69 -30.79
C ASN A 65 -28.17 -20.67 -30.49
N LEU A 66 -28.35 -19.52 -31.17
CA LEU A 66 -27.78 -18.95 -32.40
C LEU A 66 -28.24 -17.47 -32.54
N HIS A 67 -27.46 -16.65 -33.27
CA HIS A 67 -27.77 -15.51 -34.17
C HIS A 67 -29.07 -14.67 -34.11
N GLN A 68 -28.94 -13.34 -34.33
CA GLN A 68 -29.34 -12.64 -35.59
C GLN A 68 -29.08 -11.11 -35.58
N GLU A 69 -28.57 -10.57 -36.70
CA GLU A 69 -28.66 -9.15 -37.13
C GLU A 69 -29.95 -8.93 -37.99
N PRO A 70 -30.43 -7.68 -38.25
CA PRO A 70 -30.04 -6.93 -39.48
C PRO A 70 -30.13 -5.37 -39.44
N SER A 71 -29.83 -4.79 -40.61
CA SER A 71 -29.47 -3.43 -41.08
C SER A 71 -30.50 -2.27 -41.25
N HIS A 72 -29.96 -1.02 -41.23
CA HIS A 72 -30.26 0.26 -41.96
C HIS A 72 -31.66 0.93 -42.06
N LEU A 73 -31.77 2.25 -41.72
CA LEU A 73 -32.35 3.36 -42.55
C LEU A 73 -32.34 4.79 -41.91
N HIS A 74 -31.84 5.76 -42.70
CA HIS A 74 -32.17 7.20 -42.86
C HIS A 74 -32.01 8.33 -41.80
N ALA A 75 -31.82 9.54 -42.36
CA ALA A 75 -31.24 10.77 -41.81
C ALA A 75 -32.25 11.82 -41.31
N GLY A 76 -31.81 12.72 -40.41
CA GLY A 76 -32.54 13.93 -39.98
C GLY A 76 -31.60 14.95 -39.30
N ARG A 77 -31.80 16.26 -39.57
CA ARG A 77 -30.90 17.41 -39.36
C ARG A 77 -30.95 18.08 -37.96
N SER A 78 -29.80 18.67 -37.61
CA SER A 78 -29.52 19.93 -36.89
C SER A 78 -29.97 20.19 -35.45
N GLY A 79 -28.96 20.39 -34.57
CA GLY A 79 -29.03 21.12 -33.31
C GLY A 79 -27.66 21.12 -32.63
N GLY A 80 -26.86 22.18 -32.80
CA GLY A 80 -25.50 22.27 -32.28
C GLY A 80 -25.47 22.37 -30.76
N MET A 81 -24.86 21.39 -30.10
CA MET A 81 -24.56 21.41 -28.67
C MET A 81 -23.04 21.35 -28.51
N VAL A 82 -22.47 22.40 -27.93
CA VAL A 82 -21.03 22.51 -27.65
C VAL A 82 -20.67 21.44 -26.61
N SER A 83 -19.60 20.66 -26.85
CA SER A 83 -19.26 19.54 -25.98
C SER A 83 -18.86 20.00 -24.56
N PRO A 84 -19.20 19.23 -23.51
CA PRO A 84 -18.88 19.55 -22.10
C PRO A 84 -17.38 19.80 -21.86
N TRP A 85 -16.53 19.18 -22.67
CA TRP A 85 -15.08 19.31 -22.62
C TRP A 85 -14.60 20.73 -22.90
N ARG A 86 -15.25 21.48 -23.81
CA ARG A 86 -14.85 22.87 -24.11
C ARG A 86 -15.23 23.85 -22.99
N MET A 87 -16.30 23.59 -22.25
CA MET A 87 -16.70 24.40 -21.08
C MET A 87 -15.77 24.18 -19.89
N ALA A 88 -15.34 22.93 -19.66
CA ALA A 88 -14.39 22.59 -18.60
C ALA A 88 -13.00 23.21 -18.85
N THR A 89 -12.53 23.22 -20.10
CA THR A 89 -11.26 23.89 -20.45
C THR A 89 -11.31 25.39 -20.21
N VAL A 90 -12.43 26.05 -20.51
CA VAL A 90 -12.58 27.51 -20.29
C VAL A 90 -12.64 27.83 -18.79
N ALA A 91 -13.33 27.03 -17.98
CA ALA A 91 -13.36 27.22 -16.53
C ALA A 91 -11.98 27.01 -15.88
N ALA A 92 -11.24 25.98 -16.31
CA ALA A 92 -9.88 25.73 -15.84
C ALA A 92 -8.92 26.87 -16.22
N VAL A 93 -9.04 27.42 -17.44
CA VAL A 93 -8.23 28.57 -17.88
C VAL A 93 -8.54 29.83 -17.06
N VAL A 94 -9.80 30.06 -16.69
CA VAL A 94 -10.19 31.20 -15.86
C VAL A 94 -9.65 31.08 -14.42
N VAL A 95 -9.67 29.87 -13.85
CA VAL A 95 -9.12 29.61 -12.51
C VAL A 95 -7.59 29.75 -12.51
N VAL A 96 -6.90 29.24 -13.53
CA VAL A 96 -5.44 29.37 -13.67
C VAL A 96 -5.05 30.83 -13.90
N MET A 97 -5.82 31.60 -14.69
CA MET A 97 -5.61 33.04 -14.89
C MET A 97 -5.86 33.83 -13.60
N ALA A 98 -6.88 33.48 -12.80
CA ALA A 98 -7.14 34.13 -11.52
C ALA A 98 -6.03 33.85 -10.50
N ALA A 99 -5.51 32.62 -10.46
CA ALA A 99 -4.40 32.24 -9.59
C ALA A 99 -3.08 32.90 -9.99
N THR A 100 -2.81 33.03 -11.30
CA THR A 100 -1.61 33.76 -11.79
C THR A 100 -1.70 35.26 -11.57
N VAL A 101 -2.89 35.86 -11.67
CA VAL A 101 -3.09 37.27 -11.32
C VAL A 101 -2.96 37.49 -9.81
N ALA A 102 -3.45 36.58 -8.96
CA ALA A 102 -3.27 36.65 -7.51
C ALA A 102 -1.79 36.56 -7.11
N ALA A 103 -1.04 35.63 -7.71
CA ALA A 103 0.40 35.49 -7.49
C ALA A 103 1.19 36.72 -7.98
N ALA A 104 0.78 37.36 -9.09
CA ALA A 104 1.42 38.58 -9.60
C ALA A 104 1.13 39.83 -8.73
N VAL A 105 0.03 39.85 -7.98
CA VAL A 105 -0.30 40.92 -7.04
C VAL A 105 0.52 40.79 -5.75
N GLU A 106 0.88 39.57 -5.34
CA GLU A 106 1.70 39.29 -4.16
C GLU A 106 3.18 39.70 -4.35
N GLU A 107 3.72 39.57 -5.57
CA GLU A 107 5.10 40.01 -5.90
C GLU A 107 5.26 41.54 -6.03
N SER A 108 4.16 42.31 -6.18
CA SER A 108 4.23 43.76 -6.42
C SER A 108 4.01 44.63 -5.18
N GLY A 109 3.71 44.03 -4.02
CA GLY A 109 3.68 44.73 -2.73
C GLY A 109 2.65 45.85 -2.60
N VAL A 110 1.60 45.89 -3.43
CA VAL A 110 0.57 46.93 -3.40
C VAL A 110 -0.57 46.54 -2.46
N VAL A 111 -0.63 47.20 -1.30
CA VAL A 111 -1.69 47.06 -0.29
C VAL A 111 -2.90 47.90 -0.71
N GLU A 112 -3.74 47.40 -1.61
CA GLU A 112 -5.13 47.87 -1.82
C GLU A 112 -5.91 46.93 -2.79
N ALA A 113 -6.09 45.66 -2.40
CA ALA A 113 -6.81 44.65 -3.19
C ALA A 113 -8.35 44.46 -2.95
N PRO A 114 -9.08 45.12 -2.02
CA PRO A 114 -10.50 44.77 -1.80
C PRO A 114 -11.47 45.28 -2.89
N SER A 115 -11.19 46.41 -3.52
CA SER A 115 -12.14 47.09 -4.41
C SER A 115 -12.13 46.54 -5.85
N PHE A 116 -10.98 46.08 -6.34
CA PHE A 116 -10.85 45.50 -7.68
C PHE A 116 -11.49 44.10 -7.78
N LEU A 117 -11.29 43.25 -6.77
CA LEU A 117 -11.91 41.92 -6.68
C LEU A 117 -13.44 42.01 -6.51
N SER A 118 -13.93 43.00 -5.77
CA SER A 118 -15.38 43.26 -5.62
C SER A 118 -16.03 43.71 -6.94
N GLY A 119 -15.33 44.54 -7.74
CA GLY A 119 -15.78 44.95 -9.07
C GLY A 119 -15.80 43.81 -10.09
N MET A 120 -14.84 42.89 -10.02
CA MET A 120 -14.78 41.74 -10.94
C MET A 120 -15.86 40.70 -10.62
N MET A 121 -16.11 40.45 -9.33
CA MET A 121 -17.15 39.51 -8.87
C MET A 121 -18.57 40.03 -9.15
N SER A 122 -18.80 41.34 -9.06
CA SER A 122 -20.10 41.95 -9.42
C SER A 122 -20.38 41.89 -10.92
N GLY A 123 -19.37 42.07 -11.79
CA GLY A 123 -19.52 41.90 -13.24
C GLY A 123 -19.83 40.46 -13.65
N LEU A 124 -19.14 39.47 -13.06
CA LEU A 124 -19.34 38.04 -13.34
C LEU A 124 -20.73 37.52 -12.91
N SER A 125 -21.34 38.16 -11.90
CA SER A 125 -22.68 37.79 -11.40
C SER A 125 -23.85 38.13 -12.35
N THR A 126 -23.62 38.99 -13.35
CA THR A 126 -24.65 39.40 -14.34
C THR A 126 -24.67 38.54 -15.60
N LEU A 127 -23.73 37.59 -15.75
CA LEU A 127 -23.70 36.67 -16.89
C LEU A 127 -24.63 35.46 -16.61
N PRO A 128 -25.60 35.16 -17.50
CA PRO A 128 -26.70 34.24 -17.20
C PRO A 128 -26.29 32.78 -16.94
N VAL A 129 -25.07 32.38 -17.32
CA VAL A 129 -24.54 31.02 -17.11
C VAL A 129 -23.56 30.94 -15.92
N ILE A 130 -22.82 32.02 -15.63
CA ILE A 130 -21.83 32.06 -14.54
C ILE A 130 -22.48 32.42 -13.20
N GLY A 131 -23.51 33.28 -13.22
CA GLY A 131 -24.26 33.67 -12.04
C GLY A 131 -24.95 32.49 -11.35
N ASN A 132 -25.38 31.46 -12.10
CA ASN A 132 -26.01 30.27 -11.52
C ASN A 132 -25.01 29.29 -10.90
N VAL A 133 -23.77 29.23 -11.41
CA VAL A 133 -22.71 28.39 -10.83
C VAL A 133 -22.17 29.04 -9.55
N LEU A 134 -21.89 30.35 -9.56
CA LEU A 134 -21.45 31.06 -8.35
C LEU A 134 -22.55 31.12 -7.26
N ARG A 135 -23.83 31.27 -7.65
CA ARG A 135 -24.94 31.26 -6.68
C ARG A 135 -25.20 29.84 -6.11
N ALA A 136 -24.84 28.77 -6.83
CA ALA A 136 -24.87 27.40 -6.31
C ALA A 136 -23.66 27.05 -5.43
N SER A 137 -22.50 27.71 -5.63
CA SER A 137 -21.26 27.43 -4.87
C SER A 137 -21.10 28.23 -3.59
N VAL A 138 -21.83 29.34 -3.40
CA VAL A 138 -21.59 30.26 -2.25
C VAL A 138 -22.82 30.44 -1.35
N HIS A 139 -24.01 29.98 -1.76
CA HIS A 139 -25.25 30.16 -1.00
C HIS A 139 -25.60 29.08 0.06
N PRO A 140 -24.97 27.89 0.16
CA PRO A 140 -25.17 27.02 1.33
C PRO A 140 -24.37 27.46 2.57
N LEU A 141 -23.46 28.42 2.44
CA LEU A 141 -22.49 28.77 3.50
C LEU A 141 -23.01 29.73 4.58
N TYR A 142 -24.27 30.17 4.55
CA TYR A 142 -24.83 31.02 5.60
C TYR A 142 -26.29 30.63 5.97
N GLN A 143 -26.37 29.77 7.00
CA GLN A 143 -27.47 29.48 7.94
C GLN A 143 -28.74 28.70 7.49
N PRO A 144 -29.41 27.93 8.40
CA PRO A 144 -28.91 27.20 9.57
C PRO A 144 -29.27 25.69 9.53
N LEU A 145 -28.30 24.80 9.72
CA LEU A 145 -28.58 23.39 10.06
C LEU A 145 -28.67 23.27 11.58
N VAL A 146 -29.86 23.55 12.11
CA VAL A 146 -30.27 23.05 13.42
C VAL A 146 -31.43 22.09 13.16
N SER A 147 -31.17 20.79 13.28
CA SER A 147 -32.19 19.76 13.43
C SER A 147 -31.76 18.83 14.57
N PRO A 148 -32.70 18.31 15.38
CA PRO A 148 -32.44 18.10 16.80
C PRO A 148 -31.90 16.70 17.07
N LEU A 149 -30.59 16.58 17.21
CA LEU A 149 -30.08 15.85 18.37
C LEU A 149 -29.96 16.91 19.45
N GLN A 150 -30.93 17.02 20.35
CA GLN A 150 -30.77 17.85 21.53
C GLN A 150 -29.51 17.36 22.26
N PRO A 151 -28.41 18.14 22.33
CA PRO A 151 -27.43 17.91 23.37
C PRO A 151 -28.16 18.14 24.70
N ALA A 152 -27.79 17.39 25.73
CA ALA A 152 -28.21 17.74 27.09
C ALA A 152 -27.99 19.25 27.32
N PRO A 153 -28.90 19.96 28.02
CA PRO A 153 -28.80 21.40 28.18
C PRO A 153 -27.42 21.76 28.72
N ILE A 154 -26.72 22.63 27.98
CA ILE A 154 -25.38 23.13 28.32
C ILE A 154 -25.49 23.82 29.69
N THR A 155 -25.01 23.14 30.73
CA THR A 155 -24.90 23.69 32.08
C THR A 155 -23.69 24.63 32.14
N ARG A 156 -23.63 25.49 33.16
CA ARG A 156 -22.52 26.45 33.33
C ARG A 156 -21.14 25.78 33.52
N GLU A 157 -21.12 24.48 33.76
CA GLU A 157 -19.93 23.61 33.87
C GLU A 157 -19.43 23.12 32.49
N ASP A 158 -20.15 23.43 31.40
CA ASP A 158 -19.90 22.91 30.05
C ASP A 158 -19.15 23.88 29.13
N ALA A 159 -18.88 25.09 29.60
CA ALA A 159 -18.02 26.04 28.91
C ALA A 159 -16.56 25.57 29.03
N ALA A 160 -15.85 25.48 27.89
CA ALA A 160 -14.39 25.55 27.95
C ALA A 160 -14.03 26.80 28.77
N GLY A 161 -13.02 26.71 29.64
CA GLY A 161 -12.57 27.87 30.41
C GLY A 161 -12.25 29.04 29.48
N GLU A 162 -12.16 30.26 30.00
CA GLU A 162 -11.86 31.48 29.22
C GLU A 162 -10.58 31.34 28.34
N ASP A 163 -9.72 30.35 28.63
CA ASP A 163 -8.49 30.01 27.92
C ASP A 163 -8.59 28.85 26.89
N GLY A 164 -9.77 28.32 26.59
CA GLY A 164 -9.96 27.22 25.62
C GLY A 164 -9.55 25.83 26.15
N GLU A 165 -9.45 25.67 27.47
CA GLU A 165 -9.10 24.42 28.16
C GLU A 165 -10.36 23.64 28.59
N ARG A 166 -10.30 22.30 28.52
CA ARG A 166 -11.33 21.38 29.03
C ARG A 166 -10.75 20.35 29.97
N CYS A 167 -11.32 20.21 31.16
CA CYS A 167 -10.87 19.29 32.21
C CYS A 167 -11.75 18.04 32.32
N PHE A 168 -11.14 16.93 32.72
CA PHE A 168 -11.71 15.58 32.71
C PHE A 168 -11.48 14.83 34.03
N GLY A 169 -11.63 15.55 35.15
CA GLY A 169 -11.44 14.98 36.49
C GLY A 169 -10.01 14.50 36.72
N GLU A 170 -9.86 13.22 37.08
CA GLU A 170 -8.59 12.56 37.36
C GLU A 170 -7.65 12.45 36.15
N LEU A 171 -8.16 12.63 34.94
CA LEU A 171 -7.33 12.67 33.72
C LEU A 171 -6.61 14.01 33.53
N GLY A 172 -6.95 15.03 34.33
CA GLY A 172 -6.44 16.38 34.16
C GLY A 172 -7.15 17.16 33.06
N CYS A 173 -6.45 18.13 32.46
CA CYS A 173 -7.02 19.07 31.51
C CYS A 173 -6.30 19.04 30.16
N LEU A 174 -7.06 19.26 29.09
CA LEU A 174 -6.57 19.44 27.73
C LEU A 174 -6.78 20.89 27.32
N SER A 175 -5.67 21.61 27.16
CA SER A 175 -5.65 22.93 26.52
C SER A 175 -5.66 22.79 24.99
N LEU A 176 -6.03 23.86 24.29
CA LEU A 176 -5.93 23.98 22.84
C LEU A 176 -4.87 25.05 22.50
N PRO A 177 -3.58 24.76 22.70
CA PRO A 177 -2.55 25.73 22.37
C PRO A 177 -2.44 25.94 20.86
N ASP A 178 -1.86 27.08 20.45
CA ASP A 178 -1.67 27.47 19.05
C ASP A 178 -0.96 26.39 18.20
N THR A 179 -0.17 25.51 18.83
CA THR A 179 0.52 24.39 18.16
C THR A 179 -0.42 23.38 17.51
N PHE A 180 -1.68 23.30 17.95
CA PHE A 180 -2.71 22.44 17.35
C PHE A 180 -3.50 23.13 16.23
N PHE A 181 -3.20 24.39 15.92
CA PHE A 181 -3.81 25.11 14.80
C PHE A 181 -2.81 25.28 13.66
N HIS A 182 -3.25 25.00 12.44
CA HIS A 182 -2.50 25.35 11.24
C HIS A 182 -3.47 25.68 10.10
N PRO A 183 -3.33 26.84 9.41
CA PRO A 183 -4.31 27.32 8.43
C PRO A 183 -4.57 26.34 7.28
N VAL A 184 -3.57 25.52 6.93
CA VAL A 184 -3.68 24.48 5.88
C VAL A 184 -3.90 23.07 6.47
N HIS A 185 -2.97 22.59 7.29
CA HIS A 185 -2.96 21.20 7.75
C HIS A 185 -3.95 20.89 8.87
N ARG A 186 -4.37 21.88 9.69
CA ARG A 186 -5.36 21.70 10.77
C ARG A 186 -6.14 23.01 11.03
N PRO A 187 -7.02 23.41 10.09
CA PRO A 187 -7.74 24.68 10.15
C PRO A 187 -8.87 24.70 11.18
N ILE A 188 -9.33 23.53 11.62
CA ILE A 188 -10.41 23.37 12.60
C ILE A 188 -9.82 22.70 13.84
N ASN A 189 -9.92 23.36 14.98
CA ASN A 189 -9.51 22.83 16.27
C ASN A 189 -10.66 22.99 17.26
N LEU A 190 -11.21 21.86 17.71
CA LEU A 190 -12.35 21.81 18.63
C LEU A 190 -11.88 21.32 20.00
N PRO A 191 -12.66 21.52 21.07
CA PRO A 191 -12.43 20.81 22.32
C PRO A 191 -12.93 19.35 22.20
N PRO A 192 -12.27 18.38 22.85
CA PRO A 192 -12.71 16.98 22.81
C PRO A 192 -14.04 16.81 23.52
N TYR A 193 -14.87 15.86 23.11
CA TYR A 193 -16.10 15.49 23.81
C TYR A 193 -15.86 15.08 25.27
N ARG A 194 -16.93 14.99 26.06
CA ARG A 194 -16.83 14.50 27.45
C ARG A 194 -16.53 13.00 27.50
N ARG A 195 -15.98 12.53 28.62
CA ARG A 195 -15.67 11.11 28.84
C ARG A 195 -16.89 10.22 28.65
N GLU A 196 -18.04 10.62 29.18
CA GLU A 196 -19.30 9.87 29.09
C GLU A 196 -19.84 9.83 27.66
N GLN A 197 -19.55 10.86 26.86
CA GLN A 197 -19.98 10.95 25.47
C GLN A 197 -19.08 10.12 24.54
N VAL A 198 -17.77 10.12 24.76
CA VAL A 198 -16.86 9.23 24.02
C VAL A 198 -17.06 7.78 24.44
N GLY A 199 -17.27 7.54 25.73
CA GLY A 199 -17.65 6.25 26.29
C GLY A 199 -16.60 5.17 26.08
N VAL A 200 -15.33 5.44 26.40
CA VAL A 200 -14.23 4.48 26.18
C VAL A 200 -14.46 3.20 26.98
N VAL A 201 -14.33 2.04 26.32
CA VAL A 201 -14.39 0.71 26.94
C VAL A 201 -13.13 -0.08 26.56
N PHE A 202 -12.44 -0.59 27.58
CA PHE A 202 -11.32 -1.51 27.42
C PHE A 202 -11.83 -2.94 27.50
N THR A 203 -11.75 -3.75 26.45
CA THR A 203 -12.08 -5.18 26.54
C THR A 203 -10.81 -5.99 26.69
N VAL A 204 -10.69 -6.68 27.83
CA VAL A 204 -9.52 -7.49 28.17
C VAL A 204 -9.74 -8.92 27.69
N HIS A 205 -8.88 -9.39 26.80
CA HIS A 205 -8.85 -10.75 26.29
C HIS A 205 -7.61 -11.48 26.79
N ALA A 206 -7.75 -12.78 26.99
CA ALA A 206 -6.66 -13.70 27.30
C ALA A 206 -6.89 -15.02 26.54
N ARG A 207 -5.90 -15.93 26.54
CA ARG A 207 -6.03 -17.21 25.82
C ARG A 207 -7.21 -18.04 26.36
N GLU A 208 -7.46 -17.95 27.65
CA GLU A 208 -8.56 -18.58 28.38
C GLU A 208 -9.90 -17.83 28.24
N ASP A 209 -9.89 -16.59 27.78
CA ASP A 209 -11.09 -15.74 27.58
C ASP A 209 -10.98 -14.97 26.26
N LEU A 210 -11.31 -15.65 25.16
CA LEU A 210 -11.24 -15.06 23.81
C LEU A 210 -12.33 -14.01 23.56
N GLN A 211 -13.49 -14.15 24.19
CA GLN A 211 -14.57 -13.16 24.06
C GLN A 211 -14.19 -11.86 24.75
N GLY A 212 -13.45 -11.97 25.85
CA GLY A 212 -12.92 -10.87 26.61
C GLY A 212 -13.98 -10.26 27.54
N THR A 213 -13.49 -9.56 28.55
CA THR A 213 -14.31 -8.93 29.57
C THR A 213 -14.20 -7.40 29.47
N PRO A 214 -15.32 -6.66 29.29
CA PRO A 214 -15.30 -5.21 29.16
C PRO A 214 -15.05 -4.51 30.50
N VAL A 215 -14.24 -3.46 30.46
CA VAL A 215 -13.86 -2.58 31.55
C VAL A 215 -14.12 -1.14 31.09
N PRO A 216 -15.22 -0.52 31.53
CA PRO A 216 -15.49 0.89 31.22
C PRO A 216 -14.37 1.78 31.74
N ALA A 217 -13.92 2.76 30.95
CA ALA A 217 -12.84 3.67 31.36
C ALA A 217 -13.19 4.54 32.58
N LEU A 218 -14.49 4.77 32.82
CA LEU A 218 -15.01 5.43 34.02
C LEU A 218 -14.94 4.54 35.29
N LEU A 219 -14.58 3.26 35.16
CA LEU A 219 -14.52 2.27 36.23
C LEU A 219 -13.36 1.28 36.01
N VAL A 220 -12.12 1.80 35.94
CA VAL A 220 -10.93 1.01 35.63
C VAL A 220 -10.67 -0.14 36.60
N GLU A 221 -11.15 -0.05 37.84
CA GLU A 221 -11.04 -1.12 38.85
C GLU A 221 -11.79 -2.39 38.47
N ALA A 222 -12.74 -2.32 37.52
CA ALA A 222 -13.42 -3.51 37.02
C ALA A 222 -12.46 -4.50 36.33
N VAL A 223 -11.24 -4.07 35.96
CA VAL A 223 -10.18 -4.96 35.47
C VAL A 223 -9.83 -6.08 36.44
N LEU A 224 -10.02 -5.87 37.76
CA LEU A 224 -9.79 -6.88 38.79
C LEU A 224 -10.71 -8.11 38.66
N ASN A 225 -11.83 -7.96 37.94
CA ASN A 225 -12.80 -9.02 37.68
C ASN A 225 -12.58 -9.70 36.31
N THR A 226 -11.45 -9.44 35.65
CA THR A 226 -11.11 -9.98 34.33
C THR A 226 -10.03 -11.06 34.43
N SER A 227 -9.63 -11.61 33.28
CA SER A 227 -8.49 -12.54 33.14
C SER A 227 -7.11 -11.84 33.11
N PHE A 228 -7.06 -10.52 33.30
CA PHE A 228 -5.81 -9.75 33.26
C PHE A 228 -4.78 -10.27 34.27
N THR A 229 -3.54 -10.45 33.81
CA THR A 229 -2.41 -10.84 34.67
C THR A 229 -1.19 -9.97 34.38
N PRO A 230 -0.63 -9.24 35.37
CA PRO A 230 0.45 -8.28 35.14
C PRO A 230 1.79 -8.93 34.73
N GLN A 231 1.95 -10.25 34.91
CA GLN A 231 3.13 -11.00 34.48
C GLN A 231 3.15 -11.30 32.97
N ARG A 232 2.04 -11.07 32.25
CA ARG A 232 1.95 -11.29 30.81
C ARG A 232 2.22 -9.96 30.08
N PRO A 233 2.98 -9.97 28.96
CA PRO A 233 3.08 -8.80 28.10
C PRO A 233 1.70 -8.35 27.64
N THR A 234 1.49 -7.04 27.59
CA THR A 234 0.16 -6.46 27.35
C THR A 234 0.13 -5.70 26.04
N LYS A 235 -0.80 -6.06 25.16
CA LYS A 235 -0.95 -5.43 23.84
C LYS A 235 -2.28 -4.70 23.74
N PHE A 236 -2.24 -3.39 23.55
CA PHE A 236 -3.42 -2.59 23.27
C PHE A 236 -3.68 -2.55 21.76
N ILE A 237 -4.94 -2.61 21.33
CA ILE A 237 -5.34 -2.44 19.93
C ILE A 237 -6.38 -1.31 19.86
N ILE A 238 -6.05 -0.24 19.13
CA ILE A 238 -6.86 0.98 19.04
C ILE A 238 -7.32 1.20 17.60
N HIS A 239 -8.64 1.24 17.39
CA HIS A 239 -9.23 1.46 16.06
C HIS A 239 -9.22 2.93 15.63
N GLY A 240 -9.61 3.18 14.38
CA GLY A 240 -9.62 4.48 13.73
C GLY A 240 -10.98 5.18 13.64
N PHE A 241 -11.05 6.12 12.70
CA PHE A 241 -12.25 6.89 12.33
C PHE A 241 -13.37 5.99 11.81
N LEU A 242 -14.61 6.21 12.25
CA LEU A 242 -15.82 5.42 11.90
C LEU A 242 -15.73 3.91 12.21
N ASP A 243 -14.69 3.47 12.91
CA ASP A 243 -14.43 2.08 13.23
C ASP A 243 -14.89 1.73 14.66
N HIS A 244 -14.90 0.44 14.99
CA HIS A 244 -15.24 -0.09 16.32
C HIS A 244 -14.56 -1.46 16.54
N THR A 245 -14.60 -1.98 17.77
CA THR A 245 -13.88 -3.22 18.13
C THR A 245 -14.38 -4.52 17.47
N GLY A 246 -15.57 -4.47 16.86
CA GLY A 246 -16.23 -5.63 16.25
C GLY A 246 -15.85 -5.88 14.79
N VAL A 247 -14.97 -5.08 14.20
CA VAL A 247 -14.53 -5.28 12.81
C VAL A 247 -13.56 -6.43 12.67
N THR A 248 -13.56 -7.03 11.47
CA THR A 248 -12.84 -8.26 11.15
C THR A 248 -11.36 -8.18 11.46
N TRP A 249 -10.69 -7.10 11.06
CA TRP A 249 -9.24 -6.96 11.23
C TRP A 249 -8.81 -6.98 12.71
N MET A 250 -9.60 -6.36 13.61
CA MET A 250 -9.31 -6.37 15.05
C MET A 250 -9.52 -7.75 15.64
N LEU A 251 -10.65 -8.38 15.33
CA LEU A 251 -10.96 -9.72 15.83
C LEU A 251 -9.91 -10.75 15.38
N ASP A 252 -9.46 -10.67 14.13
CA ASP A 252 -8.41 -11.55 13.60
C ASP A 252 -7.05 -11.27 14.26
N MET A 253 -6.72 -10.00 14.52
CA MET A 253 -5.49 -9.63 15.22
C MET A 253 -5.48 -10.14 16.67
N VAL A 254 -6.58 -9.99 17.42
CA VAL A 254 -6.72 -10.52 18.78
C VAL A 254 -6.48 -12.02 18.79
N ARG A 255 -7.14 -12.76 17.88
CA ARG A 255 -6.96 -14.22 17.76
C ARG A 255 -5.53 -14.59 17.42
N ALA A 256 -4.92 -13.91 16.46
CA ALA A 256 -3.54 -14.18 16.03
C ALA A 256 -2.54 -13.94 17.17
N LEU A 257 -2.68 -12.83 17.91
CA LEU A 257 -1.82 -12.52 19.06
C LEU A 257 -1.93 -13.57 20.17
N LEU A 258 -3.16 -13.94 20.57
CA LEU A 258 -3.39 -14.91 21.64
C LEU A 258 -3.00 -16.35 21.24
N ALA A 259 -3.04 -16.66 19.94
CA ALA A 259 -2.53 -17.91 19.40
C ALA A 259 -0.99 -17.96 19.40
N ALA A 260 -0.33 -16.83 19.12
CA ALA A 260 1.13 -16.75 19.04
C ALA A 260 1.83 -16.77 20.41
N GLN A 261 1.30 -16.05 21.39
CA GLN A 261 1.95 -15.82 22.68
C GLN A 261 0.93 -15.81 23.83
N ASP A 262 1.39 -16.05 25.07
CA ASP A 262 0.55 -15.88 26.26
C ASP A 262 0.60 -14.41 26.69
N LEU A 263 -0.49 -13.68 26.45
CA LEU A 263 -0.55 -12.22 26.50
C LEU A 263 -1.84 -11.75 27.17
N ASN A 264 -1.83 -10.53 27.68
CA ASN A 264 -3.06 -9.75 27.80
C ASN A 264 -3.26 -8.99 26.48
N VAL A 265 -4.43 -9.09 25.86
CA VAL A 265 -4.79 -8.25 24.71
C VAL A 265 -5.94 -7.34 25.12
N VAL A 266 -5.78 -6.04 24.97
CA VAL A 266 -6.78 -5.04 25.36
C VAL A 266 -7.26 -4.30 24.13
N THR A 267 -8.50 -4.52 23.70
CA THR A 267 -9.09 -3.72 22.62
C THR A 267 -9.70 -2.44 23.21
N VAL A 268 -9.49 -1.31 22.53
CA VAL A 268 -9.96 0.01 22.98
C VAL A 268 -11.11 0.44 22.08
N ASP A 269 -12.34 0.33 22.60
CA ASP A 269 -13.53 0.85 21.93
C ASP A 269 -13.73 2.31 22.31
N TRP A 270 -13.66 3.19 21.32
CA TRP A 270 -13.97 4.62 21.46
C TRP A 270 -14.96 5.07 20.38
N SER A 271 -15.82 4.15 19.94
CA SER A 271 -16.79 4.38 18.86
C SER A 271 -17.74 5.56 19.11
N GLY A 272 -18.05 5.88 20.37
CA GLY A 272 -18.81 7.09 20.72
C GLY A 272 -18.12 8.41 20.35
N GLY A 273 -16.79 8.40 20.25
CA GLY A 273 -15.99 9.54 19.78
C GLY A 273 -15.52 9.45 18.33
N SER A 274 -15.30 8.23 17.80
CA SER A 274 -14.76 8.01 16.44
C SER A 274 -15.80 8.20 15.33
N GLN A 275 -17.09 8.09 15.67
CA GLN A 275 -18.21 8.26 14.76
C GLN A 275 -18.68 9.72 14.63
N ALA A 276 -18.03 10.64 15.34
CA ALA A 276 -18.25 12.06 15.16
C ALA A 276 -17.77 12.53 13.77
N LEU A 277 -18.04 13.79 13.45
CA LEU A 277 -17.38 14.48 12.34
C LEU A 277 -15.84 14.39 12.45
N TYR A 278 -15.13 14.36 11.32
CA TYR A 278 -13.70 14.03 11.30
C TYR A 278 -12.86 14.98 12.18
N SER A 279 -13.17 16.28 12.14
CA SER A 279 -12.48 17.28 12.97
C SER A 279 -12.66 17.02 14.47
N GLN A 280 -13.85 16.57 14.86
CA GLN A 280 -14.18 16.24 16.24
C GLN A 280 -13.57 14.89 16.65
N ALA A 281 -13.65 13.86 15.80
CA ALA A 281 -13.03 12.56 16.03
C ALA A 281 -11.51 12.71 16.21
N THR A 282 -10.87 13.52 15.37
CA THR A 282 -9.45 13.91 15.48
C THR A 282 -9.15 14.49 16.85
N THR A 283 -9.99 15.39 17.35
CA THR A 283 -9.78 15.98 18.68
C THR A 283 -10.01 14.97 19.80
N ASN A 284 -11.02 14.10 19.65
CA ASN A 284 -11.36 13.08 20.65
C ASN A 284 -10.20 12.09 20.89
N THR A 285 -9.33 11.86 19.91
CA THR A 285 -8.11 11.03 20.09
C THR A 285 -7.24 11.46 21.27
N ARG A 286 -7.19 12.76 21.59
CA ARG A 286 -6.44 13.30 22.74
C ARG A 286 -7.03 12.82 24.07
N LEU A 287 -8.36 12.81 24.18
CA LEU A 287 -9.05 12.30 25.36
C LEU A 287 -8.88 10.79 25.46
N VAL A 288 -9.03 10.05 24.35
CA VAL A 288 -8.84 8.60 24.36
C VAL A 288 -7.40 8.23 24.75
N GLY A 289 -6.40 9.00 24.31
CA GLY A 289 -5.01 8.84 24.73
C GLY A 289 -4.82 9.04 26.24
N LEU A 290 -5.50 10.04 26.84
CA LEU A 290 -5.53 10.21 28.30
C LEU A 290 -6.15 9.00 29.02
N GLU A 291 -7.26 8.47 28.51
CA GLU A 291 -7.93 7.29 29.10
C GLU A 291 -7.00 6.06 29.06
N VAL A 292 -6.35 5.81 27.92
CA VAL A 292 -5.40 4.69 27.77
C VAL A 292 -4.22 4.85 28.73
N ALA A 293 -3.62 6.05 28.80
CA ALA A 293 -2.52 6.33 29.72
C ALA A 293 -2.93 6.16 31.19
N HIS A 294 -4.12 6.65 31.57
CA HIS A 294 -4.67 6.49 32.91
C HIS A 294 -4.88 5.01 33.25
N PHE A 295 -5.41 4.23 32.32
CA PHE A 295 -5.59 2.80 32.54
C PHE A 295 -4.25 2.07 32.69
N ILE A 296 -3.24 2.37 31.86
CA ILE A 296 -1.89 1.81 32.01
C ILE A 296 -1.28 2.19 33.37
N HIS A 297 -1.44 3.44 33.82
CA HIS A 297 -0.99 3.86 35.15
C HIS A 297 -1.70 3.10 36.28
N PHE A 298 -3.01 2.86 36.16
CA PHE A 298 -3.74 2.03 37.11
C PHE A 298 -3.16 0.60 37.16
N LEU A 299 -2.94 -0.04 36.00
CA LEU A 299 -2.37 -1.39 35.91
C LEU A 299 -0.96 -1.44 36.51
N LYS A 300 -0.13 -0.42 36.24
CA LYS A 300 1.21 -0.30 36.83
C LYS A 300 1.14 -0.16 38.35
N ASP A 301 0.38 0.82 38.85
CA ASP A 301 0.41 1.21 40.26
C ASP A 301 -0.35 0.22 41.16
N LYS A 302 -1.37 -0.47 40.63
CA LYS A 302 -2.22 -1.40 41.40
C LYS A 302 -1.89 -2.86 41.16
N LEU A 303 -1.45 -3.22 39.96
CA LEU A 303 -1.19 -4.61 39.59
C LEU A 303 0.30 -4.90 39.36
N GLY A 304 1.15 -3.88 39.28
CA GLY A 304 2.59 -4.07 39.07
C GLY A 304 2.95 -4.40 37.62
N LEU A 305 2.14 -3.97 36.64
CA LEU A 305 2.51 -4.02 35.22
C LEU A 305 3.74 -3.14 34.96
N ASP A 306 4.73 -3.65 34.23
CA ASP A 306 5.83 -2.85 33.71
C ASP A 306 5.41 -2.13 32.42
N PRO A 307 5.46 -0.79 32.33
CA PRO A 307 5.23 -0.07 31.08
C PRO A 307 6.12 -0.53 29.91
N GLY A 308 7.31 -1.05 30.20
CA GLY A 308 8.22 -1.62 29.19
C GLY A 308 7.67 -2.87 28.49
N ASP A 309 6.74 -3.60 29.13
CA ASP A 309 6.06 -4.77 28.57
C ASP A 309 4.76 -4.43 27.83
N VAL A 310 4.45 -3.14 27.70
CA VAL A 310 3.25 -2.64 27.00
C VAL A 310 3.58 -2.32 25.55
N HIS A 311 2.75 -2.84 24.64
CA HIS A 311 2.78 -2.52 23.21
C HIS A 311 1.41 -1.99 22.77
N ILE A 312 1.33 -0.73 22.31
CA ILE A 312 0.11 -0.14 21.75
C ILE A 312 0.13 -0.23 20.23
N ILE A 313 -0.86 -0.88 19.64
CA ILE A 313 -1.06 -1.01 18.19
C ILE A 313 -2.23 -0.11 17.81
N GLY A 314 -1.97 0.98 17.12
CA GLY A 314 -3.00 1.93 16.68
C GLY A 314 -3.19 1.89 15.18
N HIS A 315 -4.43 1.93 14.69
CA HIS A 315 -4.74 2.06 13.26
C HIS A 315 -5.37 3.41 12.94
N SER A 316 -4.97 4.06 11.84
CA SER A 316 -5.54 5.34 11.42
C SER A 316 -5.41 6.41 12.53
N LEU A 317 -6.53 7.05 12.93
CA LEU A 317 -6.60 7.93 14.12
C LEU A 317 -6.11 7.26 15.41
N GLY A 318 -6.27 5.94 15.54
CA GLY A 318 -5.77 5.15 16.66
C GLY A 318 -4.25 5.18 16.80
N SER A 319 -3.51 5.40 15.71
CA SER A 319 -2.04 5.59 15.75
C SER A 319 -1.65 6.85 16.54
N HIS A 320 -2.41 7.93 16.34
CA HIS A 320 -2.17 9.19 17.07
C HIS A 320 -2.69 9.12 18.50
N THR A 321 -3.80 8.41 18.73
CA THR A 321 -4.26 8.06 20.09
C THR A 321 -3.17 7.31 20.86
N ALA A 322 -2.47 6.37 20.21
CA ALA A 322 -1.35 5.65 20.80
C ALA A 322 -0.19 6.59 21.16
N GLY A 323 0.15 7.53 20.26
CA GLY A 323 1.15 8.58 20.54
C GLY A 323 0.80 9.42 21.76
N TYR A 324 -0.42 9.95 21.83
CA TYR A 324 -0.90 10.71 23.00
C TYR A 324 -0.88 9.90 24.30
N ALA A 325 -1.13 8.59 24.25
CA ALA A 325 -0.97 7.73 25.42
C ALA A 325 0.52 7.59 25.80
N GLY A 326 1.39 7.37 24.81
CA GLY A 326 2.84 7.24 24.96
C GLY A 326 3.51 8.45 25.60
N GLU A 327 3.16 9.67 25.18
CA GLU A 327 3.63 10.93 25.78
C GLU A 327 3.43 10.99 27.31
N ARG A 328 2.45 10.25 27.83
CA ARG A 328 2.02 10.28 29.24
C ARG A 328 2.49 9.07 30.03
N VAL A 329 2.99 8.03 29.36
CA VAL A 329 3.43 6.78 29.99
C VAL A 329 4.95 6.68 29.86
N ALA A 330 5.65 7.12 30.90
CA ALA A 330 7.11 7.04 30.94
C ALA A 330 7.59 5.58 30.85
N GLY A 331 8.48 5.32 29.89
CA GLY A 331 9.05 3.98 29.66
C GLY A 331 8.12 3.03 28.90
N LEU A 332 7.11 3.54 28.17
CA LEU A 332 6.26 2.72 27.32
C LEU A 332 7.10 1.88 26.34
N GLY A 333 6.89 0.56 26.33
CA GLY A 333 7.70 -0.38 25.56
C GLY A 333 7.68 -0.15 24.05
N ARG A 334 6.50 -0.21 23.44
CA ARG A 334 6.38 -0.12 21.98
C ARG A 334 5.09 0.53 21.50
N ILE A 335 5.15 1.29 20.40
CA ILE A 335 3.98 1.68 19.61
C ILE A 335 4.14 1.16 18.18
N THR A 336 3.12 0.49 17.64
CA THR A 336 3.01 0.26 16.20
C THR A 336 1.92 1.17 15.62
N GLY A 337 2.29 2.02 14.67
CA GLY A 337 1.36 2.82 13.87
C GLY A 337 0.96 2.08 12.59
N LEU A 338 -0.31 1.72 12.46
CA LEU A 338 -0.86 1.06 11.27
C LEU A 338 -1.55 2.11 10.41
N ASP A 339 -0.84 2.54 9.36
CA ASP A 339 -1.23 3.59 8.44
C ASP A 339 -1.80 4.84 9.13
N PRO A 340 -0.97 5.57 9.92
CA PRO A 340 -1.42 6.73 10.69
C PRO A 340 -2.09 7.78 9.78
N ALA A 341 -3.17 8.41 10.24
CA ALA A 341 -3.97 9.29 9.38
C ALA A 341 -3.20 10.56 8.93
N GLU A 342 -3.32 10.95 7.66
CA GLU A 342 -2.75 12.20 7.13
C GLU A 342 -3.46 13.46 7.64
N PRO A 343 -4.80 13.58 7.49
CA PRO A 343 -5.46 14.86 7.69
C PRO A 343 -5.37 15.29 9.16
N PHE A 344 -4.98 16.54 9.39
CA PHE A 344 -4.82 17.16 10.72
C PHE A 344 -3.61 16.67 11.53
N PHE A 345 -2.74 15.82 10.96
CA PHE A 345 -1.53 15.32 11.60
C PHE A 345 -0.26 15.50 10.76
N GLN A 346 -0.30 15.26 9.45
CA GLN A 346 0.89 15.41 8.62
C GLN A 346 1.41 16.85 8.65
N PHE A 347 2.74 17.01 8.78
CA PHE A 347 3.43 18.28 8.96
C PHE A 347 3.11 19.06 10.25
N MET A 348 2.29 18.51 11.14
CA MET A 348 2.09 19.05 12.49
C MET A 348 3.31 18.70 13.38
N PRO A 349 3.58 19.50 14.45
CA PRO A 349 4.69 19.23 15.36
C PRO A 349 4.51 17.88 16.08
N PRO A 350 5.60 17.28 16.59
CA PRO A 350 5.57 15.98 17.25
C PRO A 350 4.46 15.83 18.31
N SER A 351 4.27 16.85 19.16
CA SER A 351 3.22 16.89 20.20
C SER A 351 1.76 16.81 19.74
N VAL A 352 1.52 16.76 18.42
CA VAL A 352 0.18 16.71 17.81
C VAL A 352 -0.07 15.37 17.13
N ARG A 353 0.97 14.54 16.92
CA ARG A 353 0.88 13.30 16.13
C ARG A 353 1.68 12.19 16.79
N LEU A 354 1.75 11.04 16.13
CA LEU A 354 2.67 9.99 16.52
C LEU A 354 4.09 10.45 16.19
N ASP A 355 5.05 10.19 17.08
CA ASP A 355 6.47 10.42 16.86
C ASP A 355 7.36 9.41 17.62
N PRO A 356 8.66 9.29 17.26
CA PRO A 356 9.55 8.30 17.88
C PRO A 356 9.69 8.43 19.40
N SER A 357 9.50 9.60 19.99
CA SER A 357 9.63 9.84 21.43
C SER A 357 8.48 9.29 22.27
N ASP A 358 7.38 8.87 21.64
CA ASP A 358 6.18 8.38 22.34
C ASP A 358 6.38 7.00 23.00
N ALA A 359 7.42 6.24 22.61
CA ALA A 359 7.76 4.96 23.22
C ALA A 359 9.25 4.63 23.08
N LEU A 360 9.72 3.61 23.80
CA LEU A 360 11.09 3.10 23.65
C LEU A 360 11.37 2.58 22.23
N PHE A 361 10.33 2.11 21.54
CA PHE A 361 10.39 1.74 20.13
C PHE A 361 9.07 2.06 19.42
N VAL A 362 9.15 2.66 18.24
CA VAL A 362 7.99 3.03 17.42
C VAL A 362 8.22 2.52 16.01
N ASP A 363 7.33 1.67 15.51
CA ASP A 363 7.38 1.20 14.13
C ASP A 363 6.07 1.49 13.40
N VAL A 364 6.15 1.82 12.12
CA VAL A 364 5.01 2.34 11.36
C VAL A 364 4.89 1.59 10.04
N ILE A 365 3.67 1.20 9.66
CA ILE A 365 3.40 0.60 8.37
C ILE A 365 2.54 1.58 7.56
N HIS A 366 3.09 2.15 6.50
CA HIS A 366 2.38 3.03 5.58
C HIS A 366 1.81 2.21 4.43
N SER A 367 0.50 2.31 4.18
CA SER A 367 -0.16 1.53 3.13
C SER A 367 -1.12 2.33 2.26
N ASP A 368 -1.42 3.58 2.61
CA ASP A 368 -2.27 4.46 1.83
C ASP A 368 -1.78 5.91 1.84
N ALA A 369 -0.48 6.09 1.64
CA ALA A 369 0.25 7.35 1.76
C ALA A 369 0.23 8.22 0.47
N ASP A 370 -0.80 8.08 -0.36
CA ASP A 370 -1.01 8.96 -1.50
C ASP A 370 -1.56 10.31 -1.01
N SER A 371 -0.75 11.37 -1.15
CA SER A 371 -1.08 12.68 -0.56
C SER A 371 -2.47 13.16 -0.96
N ILE A 372 -3.20 13.54 0.07
CA ILE A 372 -4.59 13.97 -0.03
C ILE A 372 -4.78 15.29 -0.80
N PHE A 373 -3.72 16.09 -0.95
CA PHE A 373 -3.74 17.36 -1.67
C PHE A 373 -3.46 17.24 -3.17
N ASN A 374 -2.92 16.10 -3.64
CA ASN A 374 -2.46 15.92 -5.02
C ASN A 374 -3.41 15.09 -5.89
N LEU A 375 -4.73 15.17 -5.63
CA LEU A 375 -5.76 14.28 -6.22
C LEU A 375 -5.61 12.80 -5.82
N GLY A 376 -4.65 12.48 -4.94
CA GLY A 376 -4.59 11.21 -4.22
C GLY A 376 -5.71 11.17 -3.19
N ALA A 377 -6.34 10.01 -3.04
CA ALA A 377 -7.37 9.78 -2.02
C ALA A 377 -6.82 8.89 -0.90
N GLY A 378 -5.52 9.02 -0.60
CA GLY A 378 -4.90 8.26 0.48
C GLY A 378 -5.33 8.81 1.84
N PHE A 379 -5.54 7.92 2.79
CA PHE A 379 -5.91 8.29 4.16
C PHE A 379 -4.71 8.36 5.10
N GLY A 380 -3.61 7.68 4.76
CA GLY A 380 -2.40 7.59 5.58
C GLY A 380 -1.39 8.71 5.30
N LEU A 381 -0.61 9.10 6.29
CA LEU A 381 0.52 10.03 6.10
C LEU A 381 1.71 9.34 5.41
N ARG A 382 2.48 10.11 4.63
CA ARG A 382 3.73 9.64 3.99
C ARG A 382 4.97 9.93 4.81
N GLN A 383 4.92 10.99 5.63
CA GLN A 383 6.01 11.42 6.50
C GLN A 383 6.45 10.27 7.43
N PRO A 384 7.76 9.99 7.60
CA PRO A 384 8.19 9.02 8.59
C PRO A 384 7.96 9.56 10.00
N VAL A 385 7.29 8.76 10.84
CA VAL A 385 6.89 9.11 12.21
C VAL A 385 7.32 8.07 13.25
N GLY A 386 8.03 7.01 12.85
CA GLY A 386 8.58 6.00 13.73
C GLY A 386 10.11 6.04 13.89
N HIS A 387 10.63 5.12 14.68
CA HIS A 387 12.02 4.69 14.58
C HIS A 387 12.24 3.94 13.26
N LEU A 388 11.27 3.08 12.91
CA LEU A 388 11.18 2.37 11.64
C LEU A 388 9.88 2.70 10.92
N ASP A 389 9.97 2.99 9.62
CA ASP A 389 8.82 3.30 8.78
C ASP A 389 8.84 2.38 7.56
N PHE A 390 7.91 1.43 7.51
CA PHE A 390 7.76 0.46 6.43
C PHE A 390 6.81 0.98 5.34
N TYR A 391 7.25 0.91 4.09
CA TYR A 391 6.48 1.30 2.90
C TYR A 391 6.26 0.09 1.98
N PRO A 392 5.43 -0.91 2.37
CA PRO A 392 5.05 -2.02 1.51
C PRO A 392 4.43 -1.50 0.20
N ASN A 393 4.98 -1.89 -0.95
CA ASN A 393 4.55 -1.46 -2.28
C ASN A 393 4.53 0.08 -2.46
N ASP A 394 5.62 0.74 -2.06
CA ASP A 394 5.75 2.23 -2.00
C ASP A 394 4.87 2.90 -0.93
N GLY A 395 4.13 2.10 -0.15
CA GLY A 395 3.20 2.56 0.88
C GLY A 395 1.97 3.28 0.34
N ARG A 396 1.62 3.06 -0.94
CA ARG A 396 0.51 3.73 -1.64
C ARG A 396 -0.47 2.70 -2.22
N GLY A 397 -0.22 2.27 -3.45
CA GLY A 397 -1.08 1.37 -4.20
C GLY A 397 -0.86 -0.10 -3.82
N GLN A 398 -1.59 -0.58 -2.83
CA GLN A 398 -1.50 -1.98 -2.39
C GLN A 398 -2.10 -2.96 -3.40
N PRO A 399 -1.37 -4.03 -3.77
CA PRO A 399 -1.89 -5.07 -4.66
C PRO A 399 -3.20 -5.68 -4.14
N GLY A 400 -4.14 -5.95 -5.05
CA GLY A 400 -5.45 -6.51 -4.72
C GLY A 400 -6.47 -5.51 -4.18
N CYS A 401 -6.15 -4.22 -4.15
CA CYS A 401 -7.12 -3.14 -3.94
C CYS A 401 -7.40 -2.43 -5.28
N ASP A 402 -8.68 -2.30 -5.65
CA ASP A 402 -9.08 -1.66 -6.91
C ASP A 402 -9.02 -0.13 -6.83
N SER A 403 -8.47 0.51 -7.86
CA SER A 403 -8.31 1.97 -7.93
C SER A 403 -9.62 2.77 -7.94
N LEU A 404 -10.75 2.12 -8.20
CA LEU A 404 -12.09 2.72 -8.17
C LEU A 404 -12.58 2.99 -6.73
N ALA A 405 -11.89 2.47 -5.71
CA ALA A 405 -12.22 2.63 -4.30
C ALA A 405 -11.76 3.96 -3.67
N ARG A 406 -11.05 4.80 -4.42
CA ARG A 406 -10.47 6.06 -3.94
C ARG A 406 -11.55 7.14 -3.80
N VAL A 407 -12.05 7.29 -2.57
CA VAL A 407 -13.07 8.27 -2.21
C VAL A 407 -12.40 9.62 -1.89
N PRO A 408 -12.72 10.71 -2.62
CA PRO A 408 -12.07 12.00 -2.41
C PRO A 408 -12.34 12.55 -1.01
N LEU A 409 -11.36 13.24 -0.42
CA LEU A 409 -11.43 13.81 0.94
C LEU A 409 -12.71 14.61 1.23
N THR A 410 -13.27 15.30 0.24
CA THR A 410 -14.53 16.05 0.40
C THR A 410 -15.70 15.18 0.86
N ALA A 411 -15.66 13.89 0.56
CA ALA A 411 -16.63 12.89 1.01
C ALA A 411 -16.44 12.46 2.47
N LEU A 412 -15.27 12.72 3.06
CA LEU A 412 -14.88 12.39 4.44
C LEU A 412 -14.81 13.61 5.37
N THR A 413 -14.65 14.81 4.80
CA THR A 413 -14.74 16.07 5.54
C THR A 413 -16.17 16.44 5.89
N ASP A 414 -16.30 17.31 6.89
CA ASP A 414 -17.51 17.73 7.62
C ASP A 414 -18.57 18.49 6.79
N GLY A 415 -18.80 18.12 5.53
CA GLY A 415 -19.76 18.77 4.64
C GLY A 415 -20.53 17.84 3.69
N VAL A 416 -20.15 16.57 3.52
CA VAL A 416 -20.80 15.69 2.51
C VAL A 416 -21.13 14.27 3.01
N ASN A 417 -20.61 13.80 4.16
CA ASN A 417 -20.96 12.53 4.84
C ASN A 417 -21.32 11.34 3.91
N LEU A 418 -20.56 11.13 2.84
CA LEU A 418 -20.88 10.13 1.81
C LEU A 418 -20.70 8.68 2.30
N LEU A 419 -20.02 8.48 3.44
CA LEU A 419 -19.90 7.18 4.09
C LEU A 419 -21.07 6.86 5.03
N GLU A 420 -21.94 7.83 5.32
CA GLU A 420 -23.11 7.65 6.17
C GLU A 420 -24.14 6.79 5.42
N GLY A 421 -24.39 5.58 5.92
CA GLY A 421 -25.32 4.60 5.31
C GLY A 421 -24.68 3.51 4.45
N LEU A 422 -23.35 3.51 4.28
CA LEU A 422 -22.65 2.37 3.68
C LEU A 422 -22.59 1.19 4.65
N ASP A 423 -22.75 -0.02 4.11
CA ASP A 423 -22.54 -1.25 4.87
C ASP A 423 -21.05 -1.52 5.14
N ALA A 424 -20.78 -2.49 6.01
CA ALA A 424 -19.42 -2.83 6.42
C ALA A 424 -18.53 -3.28 5.24
N ALA A 425 -19.09 -4.00 4.26
CA ALA A 425 -18.34 -4.48 3.10
C ALA A 425 -17.95 -3.33 2.16
N GLN A 426 -18.84 -2.36 1.98
CA GLN A 426 -18.58 -1.15 1.20
C GLN A 426 -17.50 -0.28 1.87
N LYS A 427 -17.58 -0.11 3.19
CA LYS A 427 -16.55 0.59 3.96
C LYS A 427 -15.19 -0.12 3.88
N GLU A 428 -15.17 -1.44 4.00
CA GLU A 428 -13.93 -2.22 3.88
C GLU A 428 -13.33 -2.14 2.46
N PHE A 429 -14.17 -2.12 1.43
CA PHE A 429 -13.72 -1.96 0.04
C PHE A 429 -13.07 -0.59 -0.19
N ILE A 430 -13.71 0.49 0.28
CA ILE A 430 -13.18 1.86 0.20
C ILE A 430 -11.86 1.99 0.97
N ALA A 431 -11.81 1.43 2.18
CA ALA A 431 -10.63 1.47 3.03
C ALA A 431 -9.60 0.36 2.72
N CYS A 432 -9.66 -0.31 1.56
CA CYS A 432 -8.81 -1.48 1.28
C CYS A 432 -7.31 -1.19 1.41
N HIS A 433 -6.85 -0.06 0.85
CA HIS A 433 -5.46 0.40 0.98
C HIS A 433 -5.13 0.69 2.45
N HIS A 434 -5.98 1.47 3.10
CA HIS A 434 -5.80 1.90 4.49
C HIS A 434 -5.79 0.74 5.51
N ASN A 435 -6.61 -0.28 5.28
CA ASN A 435 -6.70 -1.47 6.12
C ASN A 435 -5.57 -2.47 5.83
N ARG A 436 -4.78 -2.29 4.76
CA ARG A 436 -3.71 -3.21 4.41
C ARG A 436 -2.63 -3.27 5.48
N ALA A 437 -2.28 -2.14 6.12
CA ALA A 437 -1.32 -2.12 7.23
C ALA A 437 -1.71 -3.10 8.35
N ALA A 438 -2.98 -3.07 8.80
CA ALA A 438 -3.48 -3.98 9.82
C ALA A 438 -3.46 -5.45 9.35
N LYS A 439 -3.84 -5.71 8.09
CA LYS A 439 -3.80 -7.06 7.50
C LYS A 439 -2.38 -7.61 7.40
N LEU A 440 -1.40 -6.78 7.03
CA LEU A 440 0.02 -7.16 6.97
C LEU A 440 0.59 -7.42 8.37
N PHE A 441 0.28 -6.55 9.33
CA PHE A 441 0.68 -6.78 10.72
C PHE A 441 0.11 -8.10 11.23
N THR A 442 -1.19 -8.36 11.04
CA THR A 442 -1.83 -9.61 11.48
C THR A 442 -1.22 -10.84 10.82
N ASP A 443 -0.97 -10.81 9.50
CA ASP A 443 -0.34 -11.95 8.80
C ASP A 443 1.10 -12.19 9.29
N SER A 444 1.85 -11.14 9.65
CA SER A 444 3.22 -11.26 10.19
C SER A 444 3.32 -12.01 11.53
N ILE A 445 2.22 -12.18 12.26
CA ILE A 445 2.22 -12.77 13.63
C ILE A 445 2.47 -14.27 13.59
N LEU A 446 1.74 -14.99 12.73
CA LEU A 446 1.77 -16.45 12.64
C LEU A 446 2.46 -16.97 11.37
N SER A 447 2.76 -16.07 10.43
CA SER A 447 3.36 -16.47 9.16
C SER A 447 4.81 -16.93 9.35
N PRO A 448 5.22 -18.04 8.71
CA PRO A 448 6.64 -18.42 8.63
C PRO A 448 7.42 -17.48 7.69
N CYS A 449 6.73 -16.59 6.98
CA CYS A 449 7.34 -15.62 6.10
C CYS A 449 8.23 -14.64 6.87
N PRO A 450 9.40 -14.29 6.34
CA PRO A 450 10.30 -13.35 6.97
C PRO A 450 9.80 -11.89 6.94
N TYR A 451 8.95 -11.52 5.97
CA TYR A 451 8.49 -10.13 5.74
C TYR A 451 9.66 -9.13 5.77
N THR A 452 10.77 -9.50 5.15
CA THR A 452 12.00 -8.68 5.14
C THR A 452 11.75 -7.40 4.37
N ALA A 453 12.00 -6.28 5.04
CA ALA A 453 12.07 -4.97 4.44
C ALA A 453 13.50 -4.45 4.48
N PHE A 454 13.85 -3.67 3.45
CA PHE A 454 15.21 -3.21 3.21
C PHE A 454 15.27 -1.70 3.31
N GLN A 455 16.25 -1.19 4.05
CA GLN A 455 16.53 0.23 4.11
C GLN A 455 16.95 0.72 2.72
N CYS A 456 16.24 1.73 2.20
CA CYS A 456 16.56 2.26 0.88
C CYS A 456 16.18 3.74 0.80
N THR A 457 16.75 4.45 -0.18
CA THR A 457 16.47 5.88 -0.40
C THR A 457 15.17 6.11 -1.17
N SER A 458 14.71 5.12 -1.94
CA SER A 458 13.40 5.14 -2.58
C SER A 458 12.96 3.74 -3.01
N TYR A 459 11.65 3.58 -3.20
CA TYR A 459 11.08 2.34 -3.74
C TYR A 459 11.61 1.98 -5.13
N SER A 460 11.97 2.98 -5.95
CA SER A 460 12.55 2.74 -7.28
C SER A 460 13.94 2.09 -7.20
N HIS A 461 14.77 2.50 -6.24
CA HIS A 461 16.08 1.87 -6.01
C HIS A 461 15.91 0.45 -5.43
N TYR A 462 14.91 0.26 -4.56
CA TYR A 462 14.54 -1.06 -4.05
C TYR A 462 14.16 -2.03 -5.20
N LEU A 463 13.27 -1.63 -6.11
CA LEU A 463 12.83 -2.47 -7.25
C LEU A 463 13.96 -2.83 -8.23
N LYS A 464 15.07 -2.07 -8.22
CA LYS A 464 16.28 -2.37 -9.01
C LYS A 464 17.23 -3.34 -8.30
N GLY A 465 16.93 -3.73 -7.06
CA GLY A 465 17.80 -4.60 -6.25
C GLY A 465 19.04 -3.89 -5.70
N GLU A 466 19.05 -2.55 -5.64
CA GLU A 466 20.24 -1.79 -5.23
C GLU A 466 20.44 -1.78 -3.71
N CYS A 467 19.37 -2.03 -2.95
CA CYS A 467 19.33 -1.93 -1.48
C CYS A 467 19.14 -3.27 -0.76
N VAL A 468 19.09 -4.40 -1.47
CA VAL A 468 18.63 -5.69 -0.93
C VAL A 468 19.70 -6.48 -0.17
N SER A 469 20.54 -5.76 0.59
CA SER A 469 21.60 -6.32 1.43
C SER A 469 21.48 -5.77 2.85
N CYS A 470 21.35 -6.66 3.83
CA CYS A 470 21.20 -6.29 5.24
C CYS A 470 22.44 -5.66 5.88
N GLY A 471 23.59 -5.65 5.19
CA GLY A 471 24.87 -5.24 5.78
C GLY A 471 25.46 -6.35 6.67
N GLN A 472 26.66 -6.12 7.21
CA GLN A 472 27.35 -7.11 8.05
C GLN A 472 26.75 -7.21 9.46
N ASP A 473 26.18 -6.11 9.95
CA ASP A 473 25.53 -5.97 11.25
C ASP A 473 24.02 -6.29 11.20
N GLY A 474 23.45 -6.40 9.99
CA GLY A 474 22.02 -6.65 9.77
C GLY A 474 21.14 -5.40 9.92
N SER A 475 21.72 -4.22 10.16
CA SER A 475 20.97 -2.99 10.47
C SER A 475 20.16 -2.45 9.28
N ARG A 476 20.45 -2.87 8.05
CA ARG A 476 19.74 -2.43 6.85
C ARG A 476 18.51 -3.28 6.50
N CYS A 477 18.17 -4.26 7.33
CA CYS A 477 16.97 -5.06 7.16
C CYS A 477 16.16 -5.11 8.45
N ALA A 478 14.84 -5.04 8.33
CA ALA A 478 13.92 -5.26 9.43
C ALA A 478 12.78 -6.17 8.99
N ARG A 479 12.16 -6.87 9.94
CA ARG A 479 10.93 -7.62 9.68
C ARG A 479 9.73 -6.69 9.86
N LEU A 480 8.84 -6.62 8.88
CA LEU A 480 7.58 -5.90 9.03
C LEU A 480 6.68 -6.60 10.08
N GLY A 481 6.03 -5.81 10.93
CA GLY A 481 4.97 -6.26 11.84
C GLY A 481 5.46 -6.69 13.22
N LEU A 482 4.91 -7.79 13.76
CA LEU A 482 5.09 -8.14 15.19
C LEU A 482 6.58 -8.24 15.60
N HIS A 483 7.46 -8.66 14.68
CA HIS A 483 8.88 -8.89 14.94
C HIS A 483 9.81 -7.73 14.56
N ALA A 484 9.28 -6.54 14.27
CA ALA A 484 10.07 -5.34 13.97
C ALA A 484 10.97 -4.91 15.15
N ASP A 485 10.60 -5.24 16.38
CA ASP A 485 11.36 -5.01 17.61
C ASP A 485 12.72 -5.74 17.66
N ARG A 486 12.95 -6.70 16.75
CA ARG A 486 14.24 -7.41 16.63
C ARG A 486 15.27 -6.67 15.79
N TRP A 487 14.89 -5.55 15.17
CA TRP A 487 15.79 -4.75 14.35
C TRP A 487 16.95 -4.18 15.17
N ARG A 488 18.13 -4.11 14.56
CA ARG A 488 19.40 -3.73 15.20
C ARG A 488 19.97 -2.45 14.60
N GLY A 489 19.18 -1.39 14.57
CA GLY A 489 19.58 -0.06 14.11
C GLY A 489 19.69 0.95 15.24
N ASP A 490 20.49 0.63 16.25
CA ASP A 490 20.64 1.44 17.46
C ASP A 490 20.89 2.93 17.12
N ASN A 491 20.11 3.82 17.74
CA ASN A 491 20.14 5.29 17.57
C ASN A 491 19.69 5.83 16.22
N LEU A 492 19.14 5.01 15.31
CA LEU A 492 18.52 5.49 14.09
C LEU A 492 17.01 5.69 14.32
N THR A 493 16.51 6.83 13.85
CA THR A 493 15.08 7.16 13.85
C THR A 493 14.65 7.51 12.44
N GLN A 494 13.36 7.34 12.15
CA GLN A 494 12.75 7.70 10.86
C GLN A 494 13.42 6.96 9.69
N VAL A 495 13.75 5.67 9.89
CA VAL A 495 14.39 4.85 8.87
C VAL A 495 13.33 4.28 7.93
N GLU A 496 13.37 4.69 6.67
CA GLU A 496 12.48 4.18 5.64
C GLU A 496 12.92 2.78 5.16
N MET A 497 12.00 1.82 5.26
CA MET A 497 12.17 0.42 4.88
C MET A 497 11.18 0.06 3.77
N TYR A 498 11.64 -0.61 2.72
CA TYR A 498 10.83 -0.98 1.56
C TYR A 498 10.75 -2.49 1.38
N LEU A 499 9.58 -2.97 0.97
CA LEU A 499 9.30 -4.36 0.60
C LEU A 499 8.11 -4.43 -0.36
N SER A 500 7.98 -5.53 -1.09
CA SER A 500 6.79 -5.84 -1.89
C SER A 500 5.92 -6.88 -1.21
N THR A 501 4.61 -6.83 -1.44
CA THR A 501 3.65 -7.82 -0.92
C THR A 501 2.66 -8.23 -2.01
N GLY A 502 2.16 -9.46 -1.94
CA GLY A 502 1.15 -10.00 -2.86
C GLY A 502 -0.26 -9.40 -2.69
N PRO A 503 -1.17 -9.69 -3.63
CA PRO A 503 -2.51 -9.10 -3.68
C PRO A 503 -3.50 -9.65 -2.66
N GLY A 504 -3.34 -10.90 -2.24
CA GLY A 504 -4.27 -11.58 -1.32
C GLY A 504 -3.53 -12.30 -0.19
N PRO A 505 -4.26 -12.76 0.85
CA PRO A 505 -3.68 -13.55 1.92
C PRO A 505 -3.20 -14.91 1.39
N HIS A 506 -1.97 -15.37 1.66
CA HIS A 506 -0.88 -14.72 2.40
C HIS A 506 -0.17 -13.66 1.56
N TYR A 507 0.00 -12.45 2.12
CA TYR A 507 0.56 -11.29 1.39
C TYR A 507 2.08 -11.35 1.21
N CYS A 508 2.75 -12.29 1.85
CA CYS A 508 4.20 -12.44 1.80
C CYS A 508 4.74 -12.62 0.37
N LEU A 509 5.86 -11.96 0.09
CA LEU A 509 6.74 -12.31 -1.02
C LEU A 509 8.13 -12.62 -0.46
N TYR A 510 8.77 -13.64 -1.01
CA TYR A 510 10.16 -14.00 -0.77
C TYR A 510 11.05 -13.33 -1.82
N HIS A 511 12.23 -12.89 -1.38
CA HIS A 511 13.13 -12.06 -2.15
C HIS A 511 14.40 -12.82 -2.54
N TYR A 512 14.78 -12.71 -3.82
CA TYR A 512 15.96 -13.38 -4.37
C TYR A 512 16.77 -12.48 -5.30
N LEU A 513 18.09 -12.71 -5.33
CA LEU A 513 18.98 -12.22 -6.37
C LEU A 513 19.33 -13.37 -7.31
N LEU A 514 18.94 -13.24 -8.58
CA LEU A 514 19.30 -14.15 -9.64
C LEU A 514 20.45 -13.57 -10.46
N THR A 515 21.61 -14.21 -10.42
CA THR A 515 22.79 -13.81 -11.18
C THR A 515 23.03 -14.75 -12.36
N VAL A 516 23.11 -14.17 -13.57
CA VAL A 516 23.34 -14.84 -14.84
C VAL A 516 24.75 -14.49 -15.34
N GLU A 517 25.63 -15.48 -15.44
CA GLU A 517 26.97 -15.31 -16.03
C GLU A 517 26.95 -15.74 -17.50
N VAL A 518 27.18 -14.78 -18.40
CA VAL A 518 27.15 -15.03 -19.85
C VAL A 518 28.49 -15.60 -20.31
N ALA A 519 28.46 -16.73 -21.01
CA ALA A 519 29.64 -17.40 -21.50
C ALA A 519 30.37 -16.57 -22.58
N ASP A 520 31.71 -16.60 -22.54
CA ASP A 520 32.57 -16.14 -23.62
C ASP A 520 33.51 -17.27 -24.07
N PRO A 521 32.98 -18.30 -24.75
CA PRO A 521 33.76 -19.50 -25.08
C PRO A 521 34.90 -19.25 -26.07
N GLU A 522 34.83 -18.17 -26.85
CA GLU A 522 35.82 -17.86 -27.89
C GLU A 522 36.73 -16.65 -27.55
N GLY A 523 36.42 -15.88 -26.50
CA GLY A 523 37.17 -14.67 -26.15
C GLY A 523 37.05 -13.55 -27.19
N VAL A 524 36.12 -13.71 -28.14
CA VAL A 524 35.88 -12.79 -29.27
C VAL A 524 35.02 -11.59 -28.82
N GLY A 525 34.39 -11.68 -27.65
CA GLY A 525 33.39 -10.72 -27.19
C GLY A 525 32.10 -10.81 -28.01
N GLY A 526 31.29 -9.75 -27.94
CA GLY A 526 29.98 -9.65 -28.61
C GLY A 526 28.82 -9.46 -27.64
N SER A 527 27.64 -9.24 -28.20
CA SER A 527 26.40 -9.07 -27.45
C SER A 527 25.24 -9.84 -28.08
N ALA A 528 24.41 -10.43 -27.24
CA ALA A 528 23.13 -11.01 -27.61
C ALA A 528 22.01 -10.04 -27.24
N HIS A 529 21.03 -9.89 -28.13
CA HIS A 529 19.87 -9.03 -27.93
C HIS A 529 18.58 -9.83 -27.98
N GLY A 530 17.72 -9.71 -26.97
CA GLY A 530 16.51 -10.53 -26.90
C GLY A 530 15.87 -10.57 -25.52
N ARG A 531 14.91 -11.47 -25.37
CA ARG A 531 14.22 -11.74 -24.11
C ARG A 531 14.80 -12.95 -23.39
N LEU A 532 14.95 -12.81 -22.09
CA LEU A 532 15.46 -13.81 -21.17
C LEU A 532 14.36 -14.17 -20.17
N ARG A 533 13.98 -15.45 -20.14
CA ARG A 533 13.14 -16.01 -19.09
C ARG A 533 13.88 -17.13 -18.37
N VAL A 534 13.59 -17.30 -17.09
CA VAL A 534 14.16 -18.37 -16.27
C VAL A 534 13.04 -19.09 -15.58
N SER A 535 13.05 -20.42 -15.66
CA SER A 535 12.07 -21.28 -15.01
C SER A 535 12.75 -22.06 -13.90
N VAL A 536 12.33 -21.85 -12.65
CA VAL A 536 12.88 -22.56 -11.48
C VAL A 536 12.03 -23.78 -11.18
N ILE A 537 12.66 -24.93 -10.94
CA ILE A 537 12.00 -26.18 -10.58
C ILE A 537 12.28 -26.44 -9.10
N THR A 538 11.22 -26.56 -8.30
CA THR A 538 11.31 -26.88 -6.87
C THR A 538 11.39 -28.39 -6.62
N GLU A 539 11.75 -28.81 -5.40
CA GLU A 539 11.72 -30.24 -5.00
C GLU A 539 10.38 -30.93 -5.30
N ASP A 540 9.26 -30.20 -5.15
CA ASP A 540 7.91 -30.70 -5.47
C ASP A 540 7.60 -30.81 -6.97
N GLY A 541 8.55 -30.49 -7.85
CA GLY A 541 8.41 -30.54 -9.30
C GLY A 541 7.60 -29.39 -9.92
N GLU A 542 7.29 -28.34 -9.14
CA GLU A 542 6.61 -27.17 -9.67
C GLU A 542 7.58 -26.28 -10.45
N ILE A 543 7.16 -25.87 -11.65
CA ILE A 543 7.90 -24.94 -12.52
C ILE A 543 7.40 -23.51 -12.26
N LYS A 544 8.33 -22.58 -11.99
CA LYS A 544 8.05 -21.15 -11.76
C LYS A 544 8.80 -20.29 -12.76
N ASP A 545 8.07 -19.61 -13.62
CA ASP A 545 8.62 -18.80 -14.71
C ASP A 545 8.83 -17.34 -14.30
N PHE A 546 10.01 -16.82 -14.60
CA PHE A 546 10.40 -15.43 -14.38
C PHE A 546 10.80 -14.80 -15.72
N ASP A 547 10.07 -13.77 -16.14
CA ASP A 547 10.49 -12.94 -17.27
C ASP A 547 11.45 -11.84 -16.77
N LEU A 548 12.74 -12.03 -17.04
CA LEU A 548 13.80 -11.11 -16.59
C LEU A 548 13.92 -9.87 -17.47
N SER A 549 13.39 -9.95 -18.68
CA SER A 549 13.35 -8.85 -19.65
C SER A 549 12.18 -7.90 -19.39
N LYS A 550 11.14 -8.36 -18.68
CA LYS A 550 9.92 -7.59 -18.40
C LYS A 550 9.38 -7.00 -19.72
N GLU A 551 9.27 -5.67 -19.81
CA GLU A 551 8.67 -4.97 -20.95
C GLU A 551 9.63 -4.79 -22.14
N ARG A 552 10.94 -4.97 -21.98
CA ARG A 552 11.94 -4.62 -23.02
C ARG A 552 12.99 -5.71 -23.21
N SER A 553 13.50 -5.84 -24.43
CA SER A 553 14.62 -6.71 -24.72
C SER A 553 15.90 -6.29 -23.97
N LEU A 554 16.71 -7.27 -23.58
CA LEU A 554 17.98 -7.08 -22.90
C LEU A 554 19.12 -7.12 -23.91
N VAL A 555 20.17 -6.34 -23.65
CA VAL A 555 21.47 -6.44 -24.33
C VAL A 555 22.45 -7.08 -23.36
N LEU A 556 22.82 -8.33 -23.59
CA LEU A 556 23.71 -9.09 -22.74
C LEU A 556 25.06 -9.27 -23.45
N ARG A 557 26.13 -8.77 -22.85
CA ARG A 557 27.50 -8.88 -23.35
C ARG A 557 28.12 -10.19 -22.86
N ARG A 558 28.91 -10.83 -23.73
CA ARG A 558 29.67 -12.02 -23.36
C ARG A 558 30.69 -11.72 -22.26
N GLY A 559 30.91 -12.70 -21.38
CA GLY A 559 31.86 -12.62 -20.28
C GLY A 559 31.41 -11.69 -19.14
N GLN A 560 30.19 -11.15 -19.18
CA GLN A 560 29.63 -10.30 -18.14
C GLN A 560 28.63 -11.06 -17.27
N SER A 561 28.45 -10.57 -16.05
CA SER A 561 27.47 -11.07 -15.09
C SER A 561 26.35 -10.05 -14.93
N TYR A 562 25.11 -10.52 -14.92
CA TYR A 562 23.92 -9.71 -14.76
C TYR A 562 23.10 -10.21 -13.57
N THR A 563 22.73 -9.31 -12.67
CA THR A 563 21.95 -9.66 -11.48
C THR A 563 20.55 -9.05 -11.58
N PHE A 564 19.55 -9.87 -11.29
CA PHE A 564 18.14 -9.52 -11.32
C PHE A 564 17.53 -9.74 -9.95
N PHE A 565 16.73 -8.78 -9.50
CA PHE A 565 15.94 -8.90 -8.28
C PHE A 565 14.60 -9.57 -8.59
N LEU A 566 14.31 -10.64 -7.86
CA LEU A 566 13.11 -11.46 -8.03
C LEU A 566 12.30 -11.53 -6.74
N GLU A 567 10.99 -11.60 -6.91
CA GLU A 567 10.01 -11.67 -5.84
C GLU A 567 9.03 -12.80 -6.15
N HIS A 568 8.69 -13.64 -5.17
CA HIS A 568 7.78 -14.76 -5.39
C HIS A 568 6.99 -15.11 -4.12
N PRO A 569 5.69 -15.45 -4.21
CA PRO A 569 4.85 -15.74 -3.03
C PRO A 569 5.19 -17.07 -2.33
N ARG A 570 5.99 -17.94 -2.94
CA ARG A 570 6.45 -19.19 -2.35
C ARG A 570 7.97 -19.16 -2.16
N ASP A 571 8.43 -19.79 -1.09
CA ASP A 571 9.86 -19.96 -0.84
C ASP A 571 10.48 -20.90 -1.87
N LEU A 572 11.39 -20.38 -2.68
CA LEU A 572 12.17 -21.08 -3.69
C LEU A 572 13.50 -21.61 -3.12
N SER A 573 13.70 -21.61 -1.81
CA SER A 573 14.95 -22.14 -1.22
C SER A 573 15.15 -23.64 -1.43
N THR A 574 14.09 -24.37 -1.78
CA THR A 574 14.12 -25.78 -2.21
C THR A 574 14.25 -25.95 -3.73
N ALA A 575 14.65 -24.91 -4.47
CA ALA A 575 14.91 -25.02 -5.89
C ALA A 575 16.07 -25.99 -6.17
N THR A 576 15.83 -26.95 -7.07
CA THR A 576 16.81 -27.97 -7.45
C THR A 576 17.40 -27.71 -8.84
N GLU A 577 16.58 -27.20 -9.75
CA GLU A 577 16.95 -26.96 -11.14
C GLU A 577 16.43 -25.61 -11.62
N ALA A 578 17.07 -25.08 -12.67
CA ALA A 578 16.61 -23.89 -13.37
C ALA A 578 16.84 -24.06 -14.87
N LEU A 579 15.80 -23.76 -15.65
CA LEU A 579 15.82 -23.73 -17.11
C LEU A 579 15.94 -22.28 -17.57
N VAL A 580 16.74 -22.04 -18.60
CA VAL A 580 16.88 -20.69 -19.17
C VAL A 580 16.34 -20.70 -20.58
N HIS A 581 15.43 -19.78 -20.84
CA HIS A 581 14.79 -19.58 -22.13
C HIS A 581 15.26 -18.23 -22.71
N TRP A 582 15.83 -18.28 -23.91
CA TRP A 582 16.28 -17.10 -24.63
C TRP A 582 15.57 -17.00 -25.98
N SER A 583 15.01 -15.83 -26.28
CA SER A 583 14.42 -15.55 -27.58
C SER A 583 14.95 -14.23 -28.13
N TYR A 584 15.60 -14.28 -29.29
CA TYR A 584 16.05 -13.09 -30.00
C TYR A 584 14.85 -12.21 -30.40
N GLU A 585 14.96 -10.91 -30.15
CA GLU A 585 13.95 -9.91 -30.53
C GLU A 585 14.65 -8.66 -31.06
N ALA A 586 14.27 -8.21 -32.26
CA ALA A 586 14.74 -6.95 -32.82
C ALA A 586 13.71 -5.85 -32.53
N ASP A 587 14.17 -4.70 -32.07
CA ASP A 587 13.35 -3.50 -31.88
C ASP A 587 13.31 -2.70 -33.18
N ILE A 588 12.11 -2.63 -33.77
CA ILE A 588 11.84 -1.94 -35.04
C ILE A 588 12.16 -0.44 -35.00
N PHE A 589 12.20 0.18 -33.83
CA PHE A 589 12.53 1.60 -33.65
C PHE A 589 13.99 1.84 -33.25
N ASN A 590 14.73 0.78 -32.92
CA ASN A 590 16.15 0.85 -32.60
C ASN A 590 16.96 0.09 -33.65
N PRO A 591 17.49 0.76 -34.71
CA PRO A 591 18.27 0.10 -35.76
C PRO A 591 19.53 -0.61 -35.26
N LEU A 592 20.04 -0.27 -34.06
CA LEU A 592 21.17 -0.95 -33.41
C LEU A 592 20.78 -2.31 -32.78
N SER A 593 19.49 -2.60 -32.66
CA SER A 593 18.98 -3.87 -32.14
C SER A 593 18.92 -4.98 -33.21
N TYR A 594 18.93 -4.59 -34.48
CA TYR A 594 18.93 -5.53 -35.59
C TYR A 594 20.29 -6.20 -35.67
N CYS A 595 20.27 -7.52 -35.67
CA CYS A 595 21.50 -8.26 -35.81
C CYS A 595 22.00 -8.22 -37.27
N VAL A 596 22.90 -7.27 -37.58
CA VAL A 596 23.44 -7.08 -38.93
C VAL A 596 24.86 -7.66 -39.06
N ILE A 597 25.78 -7.33 -38.15
CA ILE A 597 27.18 -7.83 -38.12
C ILE A 597 27.68 -7.83 -36.66
N PHE A 598 28.31 -8.92 -36.18
CA PHE A 598 28.90 -9.10 -34.82
C PHE A 598 27.92 -9.17 -33.62
N CYS A 599 26.79 -9.85 -33.81
CA CYS A 599 25.78 -10.11 -32.78
C CYS A 599 25.37 -11.58 -32.87
N ASP A 600 25.02 -12.18 -31.74
CA ASP A 600 24.58 -13.56 -31.70
C ASP A 600 23.08 -13.64 -31.37
N THR A 601 22.39 -14.50 -32.12
CA THR A 601 20.98 -14.81 -31.87
C THR A 601 20.81 -15.82 -30.74
N SER A 602 21.90 -16.49 -30.33
CA SER A 602 21.94 -17.44 -29.22
C SER A 602 22.66 -16.86 -27.99
N LEU A 603 22.21 -17.27 -26.81
CA LEU A 603 22.82 -16.90 -25.54
C LEU A 603 23.38 -18.14 -24.87
N ALA A 604 24.69 -18.17 -24.62
CA ALA A 604 25.33 -19.20 -23.82
C ALA A 604 25.58 -18.69 -22.40
N ILE A 605 25.26 -19.49 -21.39
CA ILE A 605 25.39 -19.15 -19.97
C ILE A 605 26.34 -20.15 -19.30
N THR A 606 27.28 -19.65 -18.49
CA THR A 606 28.20 -20.49 -17.72
C THR A 606 27.63 -20.89 -16.39
N ARG A 607 26.92 -19.97 -15.73
CA ARG A 607 26.41 -20.15 -14.38
C ARG A 607 25.14 -19.34 -14.16
N LEU A 608 24.23 -19.95 -13.41
CA LEU A 608 23.07 -19.30 -12.84
C LEU A 608 23.14 -19.45 -11.31
N THR A 609 22.99 -18.35 -10.57
CA THR A 609 22.99 -18.37 -9.10
C THR A 609 21.71 -17.71 -8.59
N LEU A 610 20.92 -18.43 -7.79
CA LEU A 610 19.76 -17.91 -7.09
C LEU A 610 20.09 -17.82 -5.60
N ALA A 611 20.12 -16.61 -5.04
CA ALA A 611 20.42 -16.38 -3.62
C ALA A 611 19.22 -15.73 -2.94
N SER A 612 18.74 -16.31 -1.83
CA SER A 612 17.75 -15.66 -0.97
C SER A 612 18.40 -14.50 -0.23
N VAL A 613 17.68 -13.37 -0.14
CA VAL A 613 18.14 -12.17 0.58
C VAL A 613 17.30 -11.87 1.82
N ASP A 614 16.36 -12.74 2.16
CA ASP A 614 15.49 -12.58 3.32
C ASP A 614 16.19 -12.89 4.65
N VAL A 615 15.79 -12.19 5.72
CA VAL A 615 16.26 -12.45 7.09
C VAL A 615 15.41 -13.56 7.72
N ARG A 616 16.01 -14.75 7.88
CA ARG A 616 15.37 -15.92 8.49
C ARG A 616 15.39 -15.89 10.02
#